data_AF-A0A920QBD0-F1
#
_entry.id   AF-A0A920QBD0-F1
#
_cell.length_a   1.000
_cell.length_b   1.000
_cell.length_c   1.000
_cell.angle_alpha   90.00
_cell.angle_beta   90.00
_cell.angle_gamma   90.00
#
_symmetry.space_group_name_H-M   'P 1'
#
loop_
_entity.id
_entity.type
_entity.pdbx_description
1 polymer ?
#
loop_
_entity_poly.entity_id
_entity_poly.type
_entity_poly.pdbx_seq_one_letter_code
_entity_poly.pdbx_strand_id
1 'polypeptide(L)'
;MAGVGIAKHAFTLTGLTAVRLNKLLGCSVNWKILAESGLSLKNLNKLIREQSDENTDLVLVSMGGNDVFQLTPPWIWKNNINTSVKLLFQNYKKPLILFSPVPPVGSFPSDSKPS
;
A
#
# COMPACT_ATOMS: atom_id res chain seq x y z
N MET A 1 6.27 -7.55 -3.68
CA MET A 1 6.53 -7.13 -5.08
C MET A 1 7.66 -6.11 -5.12
N ALA A 2 8.52 -6.20 -6.13
CA ALA A 2 9.32 -5.08 -6.61
C ALA A 2 8.37 -4.00 -7.16
N GLY A 3 8.62 -2.72 -6.86
CA GLY A 3 7.94 -1.63 -7.57
C GLY A 3 8.19 -1.80 -9.08
N VAL A 4 7.22 -1.40 -9.90
CA VAL A 4 7.35 -1.43 -11.36
C VAL A 4 8.70 -0.80 -11.74
N GLY A 5 9.60 -1.59 -12.32
CA GLY A 5 10.94 -1.15 -12.77
C GLY A 5 12.12 -1.35 -11.81
N ILE A 6 11.99 -1.99 -10.64
CA ILE A 6 13.10 -2.08 -9.66
C ILE A 6 13.46 -3.53 -9.33
N ALA A 7 14.57 -4.03 -9.86
CA ALA A 7 14.98 -5.44 -9.77
C ALA A 7 15.37 -5.96 -8.36
N LYS A 8 15.42 -5.10 -7.33
CA LYS A 8 15.85 -5.48 -5.97
C LYS A 8 14.92 -4.89 -4.90
N HIS A 9 14.41 -5.75 -4.01
CA HIS A 9 13.53 -5.38 -2.89
C HIS A 9 14.08 -4.21 -2.03
N ALA A 10 15.40 -4.11 -1.90
CA ALA A 10 16.10 -3.06 -1.16
C ALA A 10 15.89 -1.62 -1.71
N PHE A 11 15.50 -1.48 -2.98
CA PHE A 11 15.30 -0.17 -3.62
C PHE A 11 13.84 0.19 -3.85
N THR A 12 12.91 -0.62 -3.33
CA THR A 12 11.49 -0.27 -3.32
C THR A 12 11.21 0.74 -2.22
N LEU A 13 10.12 1.52 -2.34
CA LEU A 13 9.63 2.40 -1.26
C LEU A 13 9.60 1.65 0.09
N THR A 14 9.18 0.39 0.07
CA THR A 14 9.20 -0.49 1.24
C THR A 14 10.62 -0.74 1.74
N GLY A 15 11.56 -1.18 0.89
CA GLY A 15 12.95 -1.42 1.32
C GLY A 15 13.64 -0.19 1.92
N LEU A 16 13.47 0.98 1.31
CA LEU A 16 14.05 2.24 1.77
C LEU A 16 13.43 2.72 3.08
N THR A 17 12.11 2.58 3.23
CA THR A 17 11.42 2.95 4.47
C THR A 17 11.91 2.07 5.64
N ALA A 18 12.22 0.79 5.39
CA ALA A 18 12.66 -0.17 6.43
C ALA A 18 13.97 0.25 7.05
N VAL A 19 14.93 0.49 6.15
CA VAL A 19 16.27 0.93 6.52
C VAL A 19 16.19 2.27 7.24
N ARG A 20 15.33 3.19 6.78
CA ARG A 20 15.22 4.51 7.41
C ARG A 20 14.59 4.45 8.79
N LEU A 21 13.54 3.65 8.99
CA LEU A 21 12.89 3.49 10.30
C LEU A 21 13.81 2.79 11.31
N ASN A 22 14.53 1.74 10.90
CA ASN A 22 15.53 1.09 11.75
C ASN A 22 16.60 2.08 12.22
N LYS A 23 17.13 2.91 11.31
CA LYS A 23 18.14 3.94 11.65
C LYS A 23 17.61 5.03 12.56
N LEU A 24 16.35 5.44 12.42
CA LEU A 24 15.76 6.52 13.21
C LEU A 24 15.33 6.06 14.61
N LEU A 25 14.81 4.84 14.72
CA LEU A 25 14.26 4.32 15.97
C LEU A 25 15.27 3.48 16.78
N GLY A 26 16.38 3.07 16.16
CA GLY A 26 17.41 2.25 16.81
C GLY A 26 16.93 0.85 17.19
N CYS A 27 15.82 0.38 16.61
CA CYS A 27 15.21 -0.91 16.92
C CYS A 27 15.19 -1.85 15.71
N SER A 28 15.12 -3.15 15.95
CA SER A 28 14.89 -4.13 14.87
C SER A 28 13.50 -3.93 14.27
N VAL A 29 13.41 -4.03 12.95
CA VAL A 29 12.22 -3.72 12.18
C VAL A 29 11.78 -4.98 11.44
N ASN A 30 10.72 -5.63 11.93
CA ASN A 30 10.15 -6.83 11.31
C ASN A 30 8.96 -6.48 10.43
N TRP A 31 9.07 -6.70 9.11
CA TRP A 31 8.07 -6.25 8.14
C TRP A 31 7.52 -7.35 7.28
N LYS A 32 6.24 -7.17 6.93
CA LYS A 32 5.50 -8.01 6.00
C LYS A 32 4.94 -7.14 4.88
N ILE A 33 4.99 -7.65 3.66
CA ILE A 33 4.47 -6.96 2.48
C ILE A 33 3.17 -7.63 2.05
N LEU A 34 2.09 -6.85 2.00
CA LEU A 34 0.81 -7.25 1.41
C LEU A 34 0.62 -6.48 0.10
N ALA A 35 1.05 -7.07 -1.02
CA ALA A 35 0.96 -6.45 -2.34
C ALA A 35 0.87 -7.49 -3.47
N GLU A 36 -0.02 -7.23 -4.43
CA GLU A 36 -0.22 -8.03 -5.65
C GLU A 36 -0.28 -7.13 -6.89
N SER A 37 -0.05 -7.71 -8.08
CA SER A 37 -0.08 -6.94 -9.34
C SER A 37 -1.49 -6.44 -9.62
N GLY A 38 -1.65 -5.17 -9.96
CA GLY A 38 -2.98 -4.61 -10.25
C GLY A 38 -3.92 -4.56 -9.04
N LEU A 39 -3.39 -4.67 -7.81
CA LEU A 39 -4.18 -4.66 -6.59
C LEU A 39 -4.97 -3.35 -6.47
N SER A 40 -6.30 -3.46 -6.45
CA SER A 40 -7.23 -2.36 -6.15
C SER A 40 -7.59 -2.36 -4.67
N LEU A 41 -8.16 -1.25 -4.17
CA LEU A 41 -8.58 -1.18 -2.76
C LEU A 41 -9.63 -2.24 -2.39
N LYS A 42 -10.48 -2.64 -3.33
CA LYS A 42 -11.45 -3.72 -3.12
C LYS A 42 -10.75 -5.04 -2.80
N ASN A 43 -9.72 -5.39 -3.56
CA ASN A 43 -8.97 -6.63 -3.37
C ASN A 43 -8.06 -6.56 -2.14
N LEU A 44 -7.52 -5.37 -1.82
CA LEU A 44 -6.81 -5.15 -0.55
C LEU A 44 -7.69 -5.50 0.65
N ASN A 45 -8.95 -5.05 0.66
CA ASN A 45 -9.87 -5.34 1.76
C ASN A 45 -10.13 -6.84 1.95
N LYS A 46 -10.03 -7.64 0.88
CA LYS A 46 -10.10 -9.10 0.96
C LYS A 46 -8.81 -9.66 1.59
N LEU A 47 -7.65 -9.24 1.11
CA LEU A 47 -6.35 -9.67 1.64
C LEU A 47 -6.17 -9.34 3.13
N ILE A 48 -6.60 -8.15 3.58
CA ILE A 48 -6.54 -7.78 5.00
C ILE A 48 -7.41 -8.71 5.86
N ARG A 49 -8.57 -9.14 5.36
CA ARG A 49 -9.45 -10.08 6.10
C ARG A 49 -8.85 -11.49 6.20
N GLU A 50 -8.14 -11.92 5.16
CA GLU A 50 -7.53 -13.25 5.11
C GLU A 50 -6.24 -13.34 5.92
N GLN A 51 -5.64 -12.19 6.27
CA GLN A 51 -4.43 -12.12 7.08
C GLN A 51 -4.77 -11.84 8.54
N SER A 52 -4.52 -12.83 9.40
CA SER A 52 -4.76 -12.77 10.85
C SER A 52 -3.55 -12.23 11.64
N ASP A 53 -2.81 -11.26 11.08
CA ASP A 53 -1.57 -10.80 11.73
C ASP A 53 -1.88 -9.73 12.81
N GLU A 54 -1.90 -10.16 14.07
CA GLU A 54 -2.46 -9.38 15.19
C GLU A 54 -1.50 -8.36 15.81
N ASN A 55 -0.24 -8.30 15.38
CA ASN A 55 0.81 -7.46 15.99
C ASN A 55 1.48 -6.52 14.98
N THR A 56 0.73 -5.58 14.43
CA THR A 56 1.29 -4.50 13.60
C THR A 56 1.25 -3.17 14.34
N ASP A 57 2.40 -2.49 14.47
CA ASP A 57 2.50 -1.15 15.09
C ASP A 57 2.31 -0.01 14.06
N LEU A 58 2.71 -0.26 12.81
CA LEU A 58 2.71 0.72 11.72
C LEU A 58 2.23 0.06 10.43
N VAL A 59 1.26 0.67 9.77
CA VAL A 59 0.79 0.29 8.43
C VAL A 59 1.07 1.42 7.46
N LEU A 60 1.84 1.13 6.41
CA LEU A 60 2.06 2.03 5.28
C LEU A 60 1.20 1.58 4.10
N VAL A 61 0.23 2.41 3.71
CA VAL A 61 -0.65 2.16 2.57
C VAL A 61 -0.22 3.03 1.40
N SER A 62 0.29 2.38 0.35
CA SER A 62 0.62 3.01 -0.92
C SER A 62 -0.27 2.45 -2.01
N MET A 63 -1.46 3.04 -2.18
CA MET A 63 -2.49 2.61 -3.13
C MET A 63 -3.18 3.80 -3.80
N GLY A 64 -3.94 3.52 -4.87
CA GLY A 64 -4.77 4.51 -5.56
C GLY A 64 -4.38 4.76 -7.02
N GLY A 65 -3.15 4.42 -7.45
CA GLY A 65 -2.78 4.52 -8.87
C GLY A 65 -3.67 3.65 -9.76
N ASN A 66 -3.84 2.38 -9.39
CA ASN A 66 -4.70 1.43 -10.10
C ASN A 66 -6.17 1.85 -10.09
N ASP A 67 -6.67 2.36 -8.96
CA ASP A 67 -8.06 2.79 -8.83
C ASP A 67 -8.36 3.98 -9.76
N VAL A 68 -7.37 4.85 -10.02
CA VAL A 68 -7.49 5.92 -11.02
C VAL A 68 -7.51 5.35 -12.44
N PHE A 69 -6.62 4.41 -12.78
CA PHE A 69 -6.64 3.74 -14.09
C PHE A 69 -7.94 2.96 -14.34
N GLN A 70 -8.56 2.41 -13.29
CA GLN A 70 -9.83 1.71 -13.33
C GLN A 70 -11.06 2.63 -13.29
N LEU A 71 -10.86 3.96 -13.31
CA LEU A 71 -11.94 4.96 -13.23
C LEU A 71 -12.88 4.75 -12.04
N THR A 72 -12.32 4.32 -10.90
CA THR A 72 -13.09 4.08 -9.68
C THR A 72 -13.74 5.38 -9.21
N PRO A 73 -15.07 5.43 -9.06
CA PRO A 73 -15.72 6.64 -8.59
C PRO A 73 -15.23 7.08 -7.20
N PRO A 74 -15.08 8.40 -6.93
CA PRO A 74 -14.50 8.90 -5.68
C PRO A 74 -15.21 8.41 -4.41
N TRP A 75 -16.54 8.24 -4.46
CA TRP A 75 -17.31 7.73 -3.31
C TRP A 75 -17.04 6.24 -3.04
N ILE A 76 -16.84 5.44 -4.08
CA ILE A 76 -16.47 4.01 -3.96
C ILE A 76 -15.05 3.91 -3.40
N TRP A 77 -14.13 4.72 -3.92
CA TRP A 77 -12.76 4.80 -3.42
C TRP A 77 -12.72 5.16 -1.94
N LYS A 78 -13.43 6.22 -1.54
CA LYS A 78 -13.56 6.64 -0.14
C LYS A 78 -14.14 5.53 0.75
N ASN A 79 -15.18 4.83 0.29
CA ASN A 79 -15.78 3.74 1.04
C ASN A 79 -14.82 2.56 1.22
N ASN A 80 -14.04 2.23 0.20
CA ASN A 80 -13.04 1.17 0.29
C ASN A 80 -11.91 1.53 1.24
N ILE A 81 -11.39 2.77 1.21
CA ILE A 81 -10.40 3.26 2.19
C ILE A 81 -10.94 3.16 3.62
N ASN A 82 -12.17 3.63 3.86
CA ASN A 82 -12.79 3.56 5.18
C ASN A 82 -12.92 2.10 5.67
N THR A 83 -13.22 1.18 4.75
CA THR A 83 -13.27 -0.25 5.05
C THR A 83 -11.89 -0.78 5.39
N SER A 84 -10.84 -0.42 4.63
CA SER A 84 -9.45 -0.82 4.94
C SER A 84 -9.03 -0.35 6.33
N VAL A 85 -9.28 0.91 6.66
CA VAL A 85 -8.95 1.47 7.98
C VAL A 85 -9.67 0.71 9.10
N LYS A 86 -10.97 0.42 8.94
CA LYS A 86 -11.73 -0.38 9.91
C LYS A 86 -11.17 -1.79 10.07
N LEU A 87 -10.74 -2.41 8.98
CA LEU A 87 -10.16 -3.75 9.00
C LEU A 87 -8.76 -3.80 9.59
N LEU A 88 -8.01 -2.69 9.55
CA LEU A 88 -6.69 -2.59 10.19
C LEU A 88 -6.80 -2.28 11.69
N PHE A 89 -7.89 -1.65 12.12
CA PHE A 89 -8.22 -1.46 13.54
C PHE A 89 -8.96 -2.68 14.11
N GLN A 90 -8.26 -3.81 14.29
CA GLN A 90 -8.80 -5.02 14.93
C GLN A 90 -8.38 -5.14 16.41
N ASN A 91 -9.18 -5.86 17.20
CA ASN A 91 -8.85 -6.35 18.55
C ASN A 91 -8.24 -5.29 19.49
N TYR A 92 -8.86 -4.10 19.54
CA TYR A 92 -8.45 -2.94 20.35
C TYR A 92 -7.11 -2.29 19.99
N LYS A 93 -6.40 -2.83 18.99
CA LYS A 93 -5.15 -2.26 18.50
C LYS A 93 -5.40 -1.22 17.43
N LYS A 94 -4.65 -0.14 17.54
CA LYS A 94 -4.72 1.01 16.64
C LYS A 94 -3.31 1.30 16.12
N PRO A 95 -2.82 0.53 15.12
CA PRO A 95 -1.56 0.88 14.46
C PRO A 95 -1.58 2.32 13.97
N LEU A 96 -0.41 2.95 13.91
CA LEU A 96 -0.27 4.17 13.13
C LEU A 96 -0.47 3.81 11.64
N ILE A 97 -1.43 4.44 10.98
CA ILE A 97 -1.70 4.22 9.55
C ILE A 97 -1.25 5.43 8.76
N LEU A 98 -0.30 5.23 7.84
CA LEU A 98 0.22 6.27 6.94
C LEU A 98 -0.25 5.98 5.52
N PHE A 99 -0.89 6.94 4.87
CA PHE A 99 -1.23 6.88 3.45
C PHE A 99 -0.23 7.68 2.64
N SER A 100 0.35 7.08 1.60
CA SER A 100 1.09 7.85 0.61
C SER A 100 0.11 8.59 -0.31
N PRO A 101 0.47 9.77 -0.83
CA PRO A 101 -0.31 10.41 -1.88
C PRO A 101 -0.38 9.52 -3.13
N VAL A 102 -1.49 9.59 -3.84
CA VAL A 102 -1.61 8.98 -5.17
C VAL A 102 -0.71 9.77 -6.13
N PRO A 103 0.17 9.12 -6.91
CA PRO A 103 0.97 9.83 -7.90
C PRO A 103 0.07 10.62 -8.87
N PRO A 104 0.48 11.81 -9.33
CA PRO A 104 -0.26 12.57 -10.32
C PRO A 104 -0.30 11.80 -11.65
N VAL A 105 -1.31 10.96 -11.83
CA VAL A 105 -1.52 10.12 -13.02
C VAL A 105 -1.62 10.93 -14.32
N GLY A 106 -2.01 12.21 -14.25
CA GLY A 106 -2.09 13.11 -15.40
C GLY A 106 -0.74 13.50 -16.03
N SER A 107 0.37 13.04 -15.46
CA SER A 107 1.74 13.31 -15.94
C SER A 107 2.49 12.06 -16.41
N PHE A 108 1.84 10.89 -16.43
CA PHE A 108 2.45 9.70 -17.01
C PHE A 108 2.39 9.77 -18.54
N PRO A 109 3.53 9.67 -19.25
CA PRO A 109 3.52 9.46 -20.69
C PRO A 109 2.71 8.18 -20.95
N SER A 110 1.70 8.28 -21.82
CA SER A 110 1.02 7.11 -22.32
C SER A 110 2.03 6.33 -23.17
N ASP A 111 2.57 5.23 -22.65
CA ASP A 111 3.25 4.23 -23.47
C ASP A 111 2.21 3.50 -24.32
N SER A 112 1.64 4.22 -25.29
CA SER A 112 0.87 3.67 -26.39
C SER A 112 1.80 3.63 -27.62
N LYS A 113 2.66 2.62 -27.68
CA LYS A 113 3.17 2.13 -28.96
C LYS A 113 2.43 0.83 -29.29
N PRO A 114 1.46 0.84 -30.22
CA PRO A 114 0.98 -0.40 -30.81
C PRO A 114 2.11 -0.99 -31.67
N SER A 115 2.42 -2.26 -31.42
CA SER A 115 3.15 -3.14 -32.33
C SER A 115 2.22 -3.68 -33.40
#